data_AF-A0A926BJR3-F1
#
_entry.id   AF-A0A926BJR3-F1
#
_cell.length_a   1.000
_cell.length_b   1.000
_cell.length_c   1.000
_cell.angle_alpha   90.00
_cell.angle_beta   90.00
_cell.angle_gamma   90.00
#
_symmetry.space_group_name_H-M   'P 1'
#
loop_
_entity.id
_entity.type
_entity.pdbx_description
1 polymer ?
#
loop_
_entity_poly.entity_id
_entity_poly.type
_entity_poly.pdbx_seq_one_letter_code
_entity_poly.pdbx_strand_id
1 'polypeptide(L)'
;MRLLPQDLGTKWHILLTRHRALGVASVWTKPNAPRLGTLGKRWIQDLPVSEEVAATTLPLAPDKTNGIAWGIGSCVIASVAGLAFGLGGDLLAQGNISGFLTAEALTLGFGGAAGYASFIGLPRMHLKKLHNTPVQEDELAPFLTGNVPGLPQIIGEMAGKLLRFLNQSAPSENDRDPLEMSFLSLVRDVLRNDTVPEHQQDDLRAAVRAIGEALCRLPPIGQIENAGSSLLAADQRAEAQTLRARSNRESDPVIAGSLERQAAALENAARASENGVVVARRVRALRQELRAQMEVLRLTLPTWGQSPRTATAQTHTAHTEATLGNIAEAVQSVAREAVAITDAHDELEDFLSATEPRSYNTSPTEEKQTLRAR
;
A
#
# COMPACT_ATOMS: atom_id res chain seq x y z
N MET A 1 32.25 -34.33 -21.02
CA MET A 1 31.39 -33.38 -20.29
C MET A 1 31.57 -32.01 -20.91
N ARG A 2 30.54 -31.45 -21.55
CA ARG A 2 30.56 -30.07 -22.07
C ARG A 2 30.18 -29.14 -20.90
N LEU A 3 31.14 -28.41 -20.36
CA LEU A 3 30.88 -27.34 -19.40
C LEU A 3 30.28 -26.16 -20.17
N LEU A 4 29.06 -25.76 -19.83
CA LEU A 4 28.42 -24.59 -20.44
C LEU A 4 29.10 -23.32 -19.92
N PRO A 5 29.25 -22.27 -20.75
CA PRO A 5 29.95 -21.03 -20.37
C PRO A 5 29.36 -20.30 -19.15
N GLN A 6 28.08 -20.56 -18.81
CA GLN A 6 27.44 -20.04 -17.59
C GLN A 6 28.01 -20.63 -16.28
N ASP A 7 28.52 -21.86 -16.32
CA ASP A 7 29.13 -22.51 -15.14
C ASP A 7 30.51 -21.93 -14.80
N LEU A 8 31.23 -21.43 -15.80
CA LEU A 8 32.57 -20.84 -15.62
C LEU A 8 32.50 -19.48 -14.94
N GLY A 9 31.53 -18.65 -15.31
CA GLY A 9 31.30 -17.34 -14.67
C GLY A 9 30.90 -17.47 -13.21
N THR A 10 29.99 -18.42 -12.91
CA THR A 10 29.52 -18.67 -11.55
C THR A 10 30.63 -19.22 -10.65
N LYS A 11 31.42 -20.19 -11.14
CA LYS A 11 32.58 -20.73 -10.39
C LYS A 11 33.64 -19.68 -10.11
N TRP A 12 33.94 -18.81 -11.08
CA TRP A 12 34.88 -17.71 -10.89
C TRP A 12 34.37 -16.67 -9.89
N HIS A 13 33.07 -16.35 -9.95
CA HIS A 13 32.45 -15.43 -9.01
C HIS A 13 32.47 -15.97 -7.58
N ILE A 14 32.17 -17.27 -7.40
CA ILE A 14 32.24 -17.96 -6.09
C ILE A 14 33.68 -17.93 -5.54
N LEU A 15 34.68 -18.19 -6.37
CA LEU A 15 36.09 -18.15 -5.98
C LEU A 15 36.54 -16.74 -5.60
N LEU A 16 36.13 -15.71 -6.35
CA LEU A 16 36.48 -14.32 -6.10
C LEU A 16 35.85 -13.80 -4.80
N THR A 17 34.58 -14.12 -4.57
CA THR A 17 33.85 -13.72 -3.35
C THR A 17 34.43 -14.41 -2.12
N ARG A 18 34.81 -15.69 -2.22
CA ARG A 18 35.51 -16.41 -1.15
C ARG A 18 36.90 -15.87 -0.86
N HIS A 19 37.66 -15.51 -1.89
CA HIS A 19 38.97 -14.88 -1.75
C HIS A 19 38.88 -13.56 -0.98
N ARG A 20 37.80 -12.78 -1.20
CA ARG A 20 37.56 -11.52 -0.48
C ARG A 20 37.11 -11.73 0.97
N ALA A 21 36.34 -12.79 1.26
CA ALA A 21 35.78 -13.01 2.58
C ALA A 21 36.71 -13.75 3.57
N LEU A 22 37.58 -14.65 3.09
CA LEU A 22 38.34 -15.57 3.97
C LEU A 22 39.86 -15.36 3.96
N GLY A 23 40.37 -14.43 3.15
CA GLY A 23 41.81 -14.16 3.02
C GLY A 23 42.61 -15.29 2.34
N VAL A 24 43.84 -14.97 1.94
CA VAL A 24 44.67 -15.77 1.00
C VAL A 24 45.12 -17.13 1.58
N ALA A 25 45.14 -17.29 2.91
CA ALA A 25 45.72 -18.45 3.58
C ALA A 25 44.88 -19.74 3.51
N SER A 26 43.60 -19.67 3.10
CA SER A 26 42.69 -20.83 3.08
C SER A 26 42.33 -21.37 1.68
N VAL A 27 42.92 -20.80 0.62
CA VAL A 27 42.49 -21.06 -0.77
C VAL A 27 42.88 -22.45 -1.30
N TRP A 28 43.85 -23.12 -0.67
CA TRP A 28 44.46 -24.36 -1.20
C TRP A 28 44.03 -25.66 -0.50
N THR A 29 43.28 -25.60 0.60
CA THR A 29 42.64 -26.80 1.16
C THR A 29 41.32 -27.02 0.42
N LYS A 30 41.08 -28.24 -0.10
CA LYS A 30 39.83 -28.58 -0.80
C LYS A 30 38.65 -28.29 0.14
N PRO A 31 37.90 -27.20 -0.07
CA PRO A 31 36.95 -26.75 0.93
C PRO A 31 35.77 -27.72 0.95
N ASN A 32 35.18 -27.92 2.13
CA ASN A 32 33.89 -28.60 2.22
C ASN A 32 32.90 -27.85 1.33
N ALA A 33 32.20 -28.58 0.45
CA ALA A 33 31.19 -27.98 -0.42
C ALA A 33 30.21 -27.18 0.45
N PRO A 34 29.89 -25.93 0.08
CA PRO A 34 28.98 -25.11 0.88
C PRO A 34 27.62 -25.82 0.90
N ARG A 35 27.15 -26.16 2.09
CA ARG A 35 25.85 -26.82 2.31
C ARG A 35 24.90 -25.82 2.92
N LEU A 36 23.66 -25.80 2.45
CA LEU A 36 22.63 -25.00 3.08
C LEU A 36 22.22 -25.66 4.40
N GLY A 37 22.06 -24.86 5.44
CA GLY A 37 21.34 -25.28 6.64
C GLY A 37 19.87 -25.60 6.33
N THR A 38 19.15 -26.21 7.26
CA THR A 38 17.74 -26.61 7.10
C THR A 38 16.83 -25.46 6.68
N LEU A 39 17.04 -24.25 7.21
CA LEU A 39 16.33 -23.03 6.82
C LEU A 39 16.66 -22.60 5.38
N GLY A 40 17.94 -22.64 5.00
CA GLY A 40 18.38 -22.34 3.64
C GLY A 40 17.77 -23.29 2.60
N LYS A 41 17.62 -24.57 2.95
CA LYS A 41 16.94 -25.56 2.09
C LYS A 41 15.45 -25.25 1.91
N ARG A 42 14.78 -24.72 2.93
CA ARG A 42 13.38 -24.25 2.83
C ARG A 42 13.23 -22.99 1.98
N TRP A 43 14.22 -22.09 2.01
CA TRP A 43 14.21 -20.87 1.17
C TRP A 43 14.33 -21.17 -0.32
N ILE A 44 15.04 -22.25 -0.68
CA ILE A 44 15.24 -22.65 -2.08
C ILE A 44 14.28 -23.74 -2.56
N GLN A 45 13.43 -24.25 -1.66
CA GLN A 45 12.40 -25.20 -2.02
C GLN A 45 11.57 -24.57 -3.15
N ASP A 46 11.48 -25.25 -4.30
CA ASP A 46 10.77 -24.81 -5.52
C ASP A 46 11.50 -23.75 -6.39
N LEU A 47 12.75 -23.39 -6.08
CA LEU A 47 13.60 -22.62 -7.00
C LEU A 47 14.41 -23.55 -7.90
N PRO A 48 14.59 -23.24 -9.20
CA PRO A 48 15.46 -24.00 -10.10
C PRO A 48 16.95 -23.69 -9.85
N VAL A 49 17.36 -23.63 -8.57
CA VAL A 49 18.70 -23.25 -8.14
C VAL A 49 19.27 -24.40 -7.33
N SER A 50 20.47 -24.88 -7.70
CA SER A 50 21.13 -25.95 -6.96
C SER A 50 21.53 -25.48 -5.56
N GLU A 51 21.54 -26.41 -4.60
CA GLU A 51 21.92 -26.12 -3.21
C GLU A 51 23.30 -25.43 -3.14
N GLU A 52 24.24 -25.82 -4.00
CA GLU A 52 25.58 -25.26 -4.06
C GLU A 52 25.56 -23.79 -4.55
N VAL A 53 24.79 -23.48 -5.59
CA VAL A 53 24.66 -22.09 -6.08
C VAL A 53 24.00 -21.22 -5.03
N ALA A 54 22.91 -21.68 -4.42
CA ALA A 54 22.23 -20.93 -3.38
C ALA A 54 23.06 -20.77 -2.09
N ALA A 55 23.80 -21.81 -1.68
CA ALA A 55 24.73 -21.73 -0.54
C ALA A 55 25.85 -20.72 -0.76
N THR A 56 26.15 -20.37 -2.02
CA THR A 56 27.18 -19.38 -2.35
C THR A 56 26.64 -17.97 -2.56
N THR A 57 25.35 -17.81 -2.86
CA THR A 57 24.69 -16.50 -2.98
C THR A 57 24.10 -16.01 -1.66
N LEU A 58 23.70 -16.91 -0.76
CA LEU A 58 23.17 -16.59 0.58
C LEU A 58 24.15 -15.94 1.60
N PRO A 59 25.48 -16.20 1.59
CA PRO A 59 26.40 -15.51 2.51
C PRO A 59 26.68 -14.03 2.13
N LEU A 60 25.98 -13.46 1.15
CA LEU A 60 26.13 -12.06 0.72
C LEU A 60 25.12 -11.09 1.33
N ALA A 61 24.25 -11.52 2.26
CA ALA A 61 23.50 -10.56 3.06
C ALA A 61 24.49 -9.90 4.05
N PRO A 62 24.87 -8.62 3.89
CA PRO A 62 25.81 -7.98 4.82
C PRO A 62 25.24 -8.08 6.24
N ASP A 63 26.08 -8.12 7.27
CA ASP A 63 25.66 -8.23 8.68
C ASP A 63 24.55 -7.22 9.06
N LYS A 64 24.47 -6.09 8.35
CA LYS A 64 23.36 -5.12 8.43
C LYS A 64 22.00 -5.67 7.99
N THR A 65 21.90 -6.47 6.92
CA THR A 65 20.64 -7.03 6.42
C THR A 65 20.15 -8.17 7.29
N ASN A 66 21.07 -9.01 7.79
CA ASN A 66 20.74 -10.01 8.81
C ASN A 66 20.30 -9.32 10.11
N GLY A 67 21.01 -8.28 10.57
CA GLY A 67 20.61 -7.50 11.74
C GLY A 67 19.23 -6.82 11.59
N ILE A 68 18.85 -6.38 10.39
CA ILE A 68 17.54 -5.78 10.12
C ILE A 68 16.44 -6.85 10.00
N ALA A 69 16.68 -7.97 9.31
CA ALA A 69 15.69 -9.05 9.20
C ALA A 69 15.45 -9.74 10.55
N TRP A 70 16.52 -10.02 11.29
CA TRP A 70 16.43 -10.55 12.66
C TRP A 70 15.93 -9.50 13.63
N GLY A 71 16.33 -8.23 13.50
CA GLY A 71 15.89 -7.12 14.37
C GLY A 71 14.42 -6.78 14.20
N ILE A 72 13.91 -6.69 12.97
CA ILE A 72 12.49 -6.43 12.70
C ILE A 72 11.66 -7.66 13.05
N GLY A 73 12.09 -8.86 12.66
CA GLY A 73 11.38 -10.10 13.00
C GLY A 73 11.30 -10.32 14.51
N SER A 74 12.42 -10.16 15.24
CA SER A 74 12.44 -10.32 16.70
C SER A 74 11.73 -9.18 17.44
N CYS A 75 11.83 -7.92 16.99
CA CYS A 75 11.07 -6.82 17.58
C CYS A 75 9.57 -6.98 17.37
N VAL A 76 9.11 -7.34 16.17
CA VAL A 76 7.68 -7.53 15.91
C VAL A 76 7.15 -8.72 16.72
N ILE A 77 7.89 -9.83 16.77
CA ILE A 77 7.50 -10.99 17.60
C ILE A 77 7.51 -10.62 19.09
N ALA A 78 8.52 -9.89 19.58
CA ALA A 78 8.60 -9.49 20.98
C ALA A 78 7.53 -8.46 21.38
N SER A 79 7.23 -7.48 20.52
CA SER A 79 6.17 -6.49 20.77
C SER A 79 4.77 -7.13 20.76
N VAL A 80 4.53 -8.06 19.84
CA VAL A 80 3.26 -8.80 19.75
C VAL A 80 3.12 -9.74 20.95
N ALA A 81 4.19 -10.45 21.33
CA ALA A 81 4.20 -11.29 22.54
C ALA A 81 4.03 -10.46 23.82
N GLY A 82 4.65 -9.28 23.91
CA GLY A 82 4.51 -8.38 25.06
C GLY A 82 3.10 -7.84 25.24
N LEU A 83 2.46 -7.40 24.15
CA LEU A 83 1.05 -6.97 24.15
C LEU A 83 0.10 -8.10 24.55
N ALA A 84 0.38 -9.31 24.09
CA ALA A 84 -0.40 -10.49 24.41
C ALA A 84 -0.31 -10.94 25.86
N PHE A 85 0.91 -10.94 26.42
CA PHE A 85 1.11 -11.28 27.82
C PHE A 85 0.52 -10.22 28.75
N GLY A 86 0.56 -8.94 28.36
CA GLY A 86 -0.11 -7.85 29.08
C GLY A 86 -1.63 -7.98 29.08
N LEU A 87 -2.23 -8.04 27.88
CA LEU A 87 -3.70 -8.17 27.73
C LEU A 87 -4.22 -9.50 28.30
N GLY A 88 -3.47 -10.58 28.11
CA GLY A 88 -3.80 -11.88 28.65
C GLY A 88 -3.74 -11.90 30.18
N GLY A 89 -2.71 -11.29 30.78
CA GLY A 89 -2.57 -11.20 32.23
C GLY A 89 -3.76 -10.51 32.90
N ASP A 90 -4.21 -9.38 32.35
CA ASP A 90 -5.36 -8.64 32.89
C ASP A 90 -6.69 -9.37 32.69
N LEU A 91 -6.89 -10.01 31.54
CA LEU A 91 -8.10 -10.80 31.28
C LEU A 91 -8.18 -12.04 32.16
N LEU A 92 -7.03 -12.67 32.44
CA LEU A 92 -6.94 -13.81 33.35
C LEU A 92 -7.18 -13.39 34.80
N ALA A 93 -6.64 -12.24 35.22
CA ALA A 93 -6.87 -11.65 36.55
C ALA A 93 -8.34 -11.28 36.79
N GLN A 94 -9.08 -10.93 35.74
CA GLN A 94 -10.52 -10.67 35.77
C GLN A 94 -11.39 -11.95 35.69
N GLY A 95 -10.79 -13.13 35.60
CA GLY A 95 -11.51 -14.40 35.45
C GLY A 95 -12.16 -14.59 34.06
N ASN A 96 -11.82 -13.73 33.08
CA ASN A 96 -12.34 -13.81 31.72
C ASN A 96 -11.49 -14.77 30.87
N ILE A 97 -11.68 -16.06 31.10
CA ILE A 97 -10.93 -17.14 30.46
C ILE A 97 -11.12 -17.13 28.93
N SER A 98 -12.31 -16.77 28.43
CA SER A 98 -12.53 -16.72 26.97
C SER A 98 -11.79 -15.55 26.32
N GLY A 99 -11.72 -14.40 26.99
CA GLY A 99 -10.92 -13.26 26.53
C GLY A 99 -9.43 -13.60 26.47
N PHE A 100 -8.91 -14.27 27.50
CA PHE A 100 -7.52 -14.74 27.54
C PHE A 100 -7.19 -15.69 26.37
N LEU A 101 -8.02 -16.72 26.17
CA LEU A 101 -7.82 -17.69 25.09
C LEU A 101 -7.89 -17.05 23.69
N THR A 102 -8.73 -16.01 23.53
CA THR A 102 -8.83 -15.25 22.28
C THR A 102 -7.58 -14.39 22.06
N ALA A 103 -7.07 -13.74 23.11
CA ALA A 103 -5.84 -12.95 23.03
C ALA A 103 -4.61 -13.83 22.73
N GLU A 104 -4.47 -14.99 23.36
CA GLU A 104 -3.40 -15.94 23.03
C GLU A 104 -3.50 -16.46 21.59
N ALA A 105 -4.71 -16.82 21.13
CA ALA A 105 -4.92 -17.30 19.77
C ALA A 105 -4.52 -16.24 18.72
N LEU A 106 -4.88 -14.97 18.95
CA LEU A 106 -4.48 -13.85 18.09
C LEU A 106 -2.97 -13.65 18.07
N THR A 107 -2.31 -13.86 19.20
CA THR A 107 -0.86 -13.67 19.36
C THR A 107 -0.08 -14.77 18.68
N LEU A 108 -0.50 -16.02 18.84
CA LEU A 108 0.09 -17.16 18.16
C LEU A 108 -0.14 -17.06 16.65
N GLY A 109 -1.32 -16.61 16.22
CA GLY A 109 -1.64 -16.35 14.81
C GLY A 109 -0.79 -15.24 14.21
N PHE A 110 -0.69 -14.08 14.88
CA PHE A 110 0.03 -12.92 14.38
C PHE A 110 1.56 -13.10 14.47
N GLY A 111 2.06 -13.65 15.58
CA GLY A 111 3.47 -13.99 15.76
C GLY A 111 3.93 -15.08 14.80
N GLY A 112 3.08 -16.08 14.54
CA GLY A 112 3.31 -17.12 13.54
C GLY A 112 3.36 -16.57 12.11
N ALA A 113 2.41 -15.71 11.73
CA ALA A 113 2.36 -15.11 10.40
C ALA A 113 3.51 -14.11 10.16
N ALA A 114 3.78 -13.21 11.13
CA ALA A 114 4.86 -12.24 11.06
C ALA A 114 6.23 -12.94 11.10
N GLY A 115 6.40 -13.96 11.94
CA GLY A 115 7.58 -14.80 11.97
C GLY A 115 7.79 -15.53 10.64
N TYR A 116 6.76 -16.17 10.09
CA TYR A 116 6.87 -16.85 8.81
C TYR A 116 7.20 -15.88 7.65
N ALA A 117 6.53 -14.74 7.58
CA ALA A 117 6.79 -13.71 6.57
C ALA A 117 8.24 -13.20 6.68
N SER A 118 8.73 -12.97 7.90
CA SER A 118 10.07 -12.43 8.14
C SER A 118 11.18 -13.45 7.91
N PHE A 119 10.99 -14.70 8.37
CA PHE A 119 12.02 -15.74 8.33
C PHE A 119 12.00 -16.57 7.07
N ILE A 120 10.88 -16.65 6.33
CA ILE A 120 10.74 -17.51 5.16
C ILE A 120 10.31 -16.70 3.94
N GLY A 121 9.28 -15.87 4.06
CA GLY A 121 8.72 -15.10 2.93
C GLY A 121 9.70 -14.10 2.33
N LEU A 122 10.22 -13.17 3.13
CA LEU A 122 11.12 -12.10 2.69
C LEU A 122 12.45 -12.63 2.10
N PRO A 123 13.16 -13.58 2.75
CA PRO A 123 14.37 -14.16 2.18
C PRO A 123 14.12 -14.88 0.85
N ARG A 124 13.01 -15.64 0.75
CA ARG A 124 12.64 -16.37 -0.47
C ARG A 124 12.31 -15.43 -1.62
N MET A 125 11.59 -14.33 -1.37
CA MET A 125 11.36 -13.28 -2.37
C MET A 125 12.66 -12.61 -2.84
N HIS A 126 13.58 -12.31 -1.91
CA HIS A 126 14.88 -11.74 -2.27
C HIS A 126 15.70 -12.68 -3.15
N LEU A 127 15.71 -13.98 -2.85
CA LEU A 127 16.34 -14.99 -3.69
C LEU A 127 15.72 -15.07 -5.07
N LYS A 128 14.39 -15.07 -5.17
CA LYS A 128 13.68 -15.03 -6.47
C LYS A 128 14.08 -13.82 -7.30
N LYS A 129 14.17 -12.64 -6.68
CA LYS A 129 14.63 -11.40 -7.33
C LYS A 129 16.08 -11.48 -7.80
N LEU A 130 16.98 -12.02 -6.97
CA LEU A 130 18.40 -12.21 -7.33
C LEU A 130 18.58 -13.19 -8.50
N HIS A 131 17.66 -14.15 -8.66
CA HIS A 131 17.70 -15.16 -9.71
C HIS A 131 16.71 -14.89 -10.87
N ASN A 132 16.17 -13.67 -10.98
CA ASN A 132 15.20 -13.28 -12.01
C ASN A 132 14.02 -14.26 -12.17
N THR A 133 13.61 -14.90 -11.09
CA THR A 133 12.48 -15.82 -11.07
C THR A 133 11.24 -15.03 -10.63
N PRO A 134 10.15 -14.99 -11.42
CA PRO A 134 8.96 -14.25 -11.03
C PRO A 134 8.33 -14.87 -9.77
N VAL A 135 7.84 -14.01 -8.88
CA VAL A 135 7.04 -14.43 -7.73
C VAL A 135 5.65 -14.77 -8.25
N GLN A 136 5.21 -16.02 -8.07
CA GLN A 136 3.88 -16.45 -8.49
C GLN A 136 2.84 -15.91 -7.49
N GLU A 137 1.72 -15.39 -7.99
CA GLU A 137 0.65 -14.82 -7.15
C GLU A 137 0.10 -15.84 -6.14
N ASP A 138 0.06 -17.11 -6.52
CA ASP A 138 -0.40 -18.24 -5.71
C ASP A 138 0.40 -18.39 -4.41
N GLU A 139 1.69 -18.03 -4.42
CA GLU A 139 2.55 -18.04 -3.23
C GLU A 139 2.32 -16.84 -2.31
N LEU A 140 1.81 -15.74 -2.86
CA LEU A 140 1.44 -14.54 -2.12
C LEU A 140 -0.02 -14.57 -1.66
N ALA A 141 -0.88 -15.38 -2.30
CA ALA A 141 -2.31 -15.47 -2.04
C ALA A 141 -2.67 -15.67 -0.56
N PRO A 142 -1.98 -16.50 0.24
CA PRO A 142 -2.27 -16.63 1.68
C PRO A 142 -2.03 -15.33 2.46
N PHE A 143 -1.08 -14.50 2.03
CA PHE A 143 -0.76 -13.21 2.65
C PHE A 143 -1.66 -12.08 2.14
N LEU A 144 -2.07 -12.13 0.87
CA LEU A 144 -2.82 -11.07 0.19
C LEU A 144 -4.33 -11.14 0.45
N THR A 145 -4.86 -12.35 0.66
CA THR A 145 -6.30 -12.58 0.88
C THR A 145 -6.72 -12.50 2.34
N GLY A 146 -5.76 -12.28 3.26
CA GLY A 146 -6.03 -12.32 4.71
C GLY A 146 -6.42 -13.70 5.22
N ASN A 147 -6.38 -14.73 4.38
CA ASN A 147 -6.83 -16.09 4.67
C ASN A 147 -5.70 -16.90 5.35
N VAL A 148 -5.09 -16.28 6.37
CA VAL A 148 -4.17 -16.95 7.28
C VAL A 148 -5.05 -17.60 8.36
N PRO A 149 -5.04 -18.93 8.52
CA PRO A 149 -5.88 -19.60 9.51
C PRO A 149 -5.69 -19.02 10.91
N GLY A 150 -6.75 -18.43 11.49
CA GLY A 150 -6.74 -17.88 12.85
C GLY A 150 -6.56 -16.36 12.99
N LEU A 151 -6.53 -15.59 11.89
CA LEU A 151 -6.38 -14.13 11.92
C LEU A 151 -7.71 -13.41 11.61
N PRO A 152 -8.09 -12.33 12.32
CA PRO A 152 -9.23 -11.50 11.96
C PRO A 152 -9.00 -10.80 10.61
N GLN A 153 -10.00 -10.83 9.75
CA GLN A 153 -9.94 -10.40 8.35
C GLN A 153 -9.40 -8.96 8.16
N ILE A 154 -9.76 -8.03 9.05
CA ILE A 154 -9.36 -6.61 9.01
C ILE A 154 -7.84 -6.43 9.19
N ILE A 155 -7.23 -7.21 10.07
CA ILE A 155 -5.79 -7.14 10.36
C ILE A 155 -4.99 -7.74 9.20
N GLY A 156 -5.49 -8.83 8.61
CA GLY A 156 -4.94 -9.42 7.39
C GLY A 156 -4.97 -8.44 6.21
N GLU A 157 -6.04 -7.66 6.07
CA GLU A 157 -6.15 -6.64 5.01
C GLU A 157 -5.19 -5.47 5.21
N MET A 158 -5.05 -4.93 6.42
CA MET A 158 -4.08 -3.86 6.69
C MET A 158 -2.64 -4.33 6.51
N ALA A 159 -2.29 -5.52 7.01
CA ALA A 159 -0.96 -6.09 6.83
C ALA A 159 -0.68 -6.40 5.35
N GLY A 160 -1.66 -6.93 4.62
CA GLY A 160 -1.57 -7.19 3.18
C GLY A 160 -1.44 -5.92 2.34
N LYS A 161 -2.11 -4.83 2.70
CA LYS A 161 -1.95 -3.50 2.08
C LYS A 161 -0.61 -2.87 2.41
N LEU A 162 -0.16 -2.95 3.67
CA LEU A 162 1.17 -2.48 4.08
C LEU A 162 2.28 -3.27 3.38
N LEU A 163 2.14 -4.59 3.25
CA LEU A 163 3.08 -5.43 2.51
C LEU A 163 3.05 -5.15 1.01
N ARG A 164 1.88 -4.91 0.39
CA ARG A 164 1.78 -4.44 -1.00
C ARG A 164 2.46 -3.09 -1.19
N PHE A 165 2.28 -2.16 -0.26
CA PHE A 165 2.93 -0.86 -0.24
C PHE A 165 4.47 -0.98 -0.10
N LEU A 166 4.95 -1.89 0.75
CA LEU A 166 6.38 -2.17 0.91
C LEU A 166 6.99 -2.98 -0.26
N ASN A 167 6.17 -3.70 -1.02
CA ASN A 167 6.61 -4.62 -2.08
C ASN A 167 6.42 -4.10 -3.51
N GLN A 168 5.55 -3.12 -3.74
CA GLN A 168 5.58 -2.34 -4.98
C GLN A 168 6.96 -1.70 -5.05
N SER A 169 7.73 -2.10 -6.07
CA SER A 169 9.11 -1.68 -6.36
C SER A 169 9.35 -0.28 -5.82
N ALA A 170 10.11 -0.17 -4.70
CA ALA A 170 10.27 1.05 -3.93
C ALA A 170 10.20 2.26 -4.89
N PRO A 171 9.05 2.96 -4.95
CA PRO A 171 8.93 4.10 -5.84
C PRO A 171 10.12 4.99 -5.53
N SER A 172 10.71 5.57 -6.57
CA SER A 172 11.86 6.44 -6.38
C SER A 172 11.55 7.37 -5.21
N GLU A 173 12.51 7.68 -4.35
CA GLU A 173 12.24 8.44 -3.11
C GLU A 173 11.48 9.77 -3.40
N ASN A 174 11.56 10.25 -4.65
CA ASN A 174 10.84 11.39 -5.20
C ASN A 174 9.35 11.16 -5.55
N ASP A 175 8.89 9.92 -5.76
CA ASP A 175 7.51 9.60 -6.13
C ASP A 175 6.60 9.30 -4.93
N ARG A 176 7.15 9.28 -3.71
CA ARG A 176 6.34 9.04 -2.52
C ARG A 176 5.45 10.23 -2.23
N ASP A 177 4.17 9.96 -2.00
CA ASP A 177 3.23 11.01 -1.66
C ASP A 177 3.65 11.66 -0.32
N PRO A 178 3.87 12.97 -0.30
CA PRO A 178 4.36 13.66 0.89
C PRO A 178 3.35 13.56 2.05
N LEU A 179 2.07 13.28 1.77
CA LEU A 179 1.03 13.06 2.78
C LEU A 179 1.19 11.70 3.48
N GLU A 180 1.49 10.65 2.73
CA GLU A 180 1.74 9.31 3.27
C GLU A 180 2.98 9.32 4.18
N MET A 181 4.02 10.03 3.78
CA MET A 181 5.22 10.20 4.61
C MET A 181 4.92 10.92 5.93
N SER A 182 4.06 11.95 5.90
CA SER A 182 3.58 12.62 7.12
C SER A 182 2.80 11.66 8.02
N PHE A 183 1.93 10.81 7.46
CA PHE A 183 1.18 9.80 8.21
C PHE A 183 2.07 8.75 8.86
N LEU A 184 3.02 8.19 8.11
CA LEU A 184 3.96 7.22 8.65
C LEU A 184 4.82 7.82 9.79
N SER A 185 5.18 9.10 9.67
CA SER A 185 5.86 9.80 10.75
C SER A 185 4.96 9.98 11.97
N LEU A 186 3.68 10.35 11.79
CA LEU A 186 2.71 10.41 12.89
C LEU A 186 2.57 9.05 13.59
N VAL A 187 2.36 7.97 12.83
CA VAL A 187 2.22 6.61 13.40
C VAL A 187 3.46 6.23 14.20
N ARG A 188 4.66 6.50 13.67
CA ARG A 188 5.92 6.26 14.39
C ARG A 188 6.01 7.09 15.66
N ASP A 189 5.62 8.35 15.62
CA ASP A 189 5.69 9.25 16.78
C ASP A 189 4.68 8.84 17.86
N VAL A 190 3.48 8.36 17.47
CA VAL A 190 2.49 7.75 18.38
C VAL A 190 3.03 6.48 19.02
N LEU A 191 3.62 5.57 18.24
CA LEU A 191 4.16 4.30 18.75
C LEU A 191 5.36 4.46 19.69
N ARG A 192 6.09 5.58 19.59
CA ARG A 192 7.21 5.90 20.48
C ARG A 192 6.78 6.64 21.74
N ASN A 193 5.55 7.12 21.78
CA ASN A 193 5.07 7.96 22.85
C ASN A 193 4.31 7.12 23.89
N ASP A 194 5.04 6.61 24.87
CA ASP A 194 4.48 5.87 25.99
C ASP A 194 3.85 6.77 27.07
N THR A 195 3.83 8.10 26.83
CA THR A 195 3.38 9.09 27.81
C THR A 195 1.90 9.48 27.69
N VAL A 196 1.19 8.89 26.73
CA VAL A 196 -0.24 9.15 26.52
C VAL A 196 -1.06 8.47 27.62
N PRO A 197 -1.88 9.23 28.38
CA PRO A 197 -2.78 8.67 29.39
C PRO A 197 -3.68 7.57 28.82
N GLU A 198 -3.90 6.49 29.56
CA GLU A 198 -4.64 5.31 29.09
C GLU A 198 -6.03 5.65 28.52
N HIS A 199 -6.76 6.56 29.17
CA HIS A 199 -8.08 6.99 28.71
C HIS A 199 -8.05 7.78 27.39
N GLN A 200 -6.92 8.35 27.00
CA GLN A 200 -6.75 9.10 25.74
C GLN A 200 -6.16 8.22 24.62
N GLN A 201 -5.65 7.03 24.94
CA GLN A 201 -5.05 6.15 23.95
C GLN A 201 -6.08 5.66 22.93
N ASP A 202 -7.32 5.40 23.37
CA ASP A 202 -8.37 4.93 22.47
C ASP A 202 -8.82 6.01 21.48
N ASP A 203 -8.94 7.26 21.95
CA ASP A 203 -9.25 8.41 21.08
C ASP A 203 -8.11 8.67 20.08
N LEU A 204 -6.85 8.58 20.52
CA LEU A 204 -5.70 8.72 19.65
C LEU A 204 -5.64 7.60 18.59
N ARG A 205 -5.90 6.35 18.99
CA ARG A 205 -5.99 5.21 18.06
C ARG A 205 -7.12 5.39 17.07
N ALA A 206 -8.28 5.87 17.52
CA ALA A 206 -9.43 6.17 16.68
C ALA A 206 -9.10 7.27 15.66
N ALA A 207 -8.46 8.35 16.08
CA ALA A 207 -8.02 9.44 15.20
C ALA A 207 -7.00 8.94 14.15
N VAL A 208 -5.95 8.23 14.57
CA VAL A 208 -4.95 7.67 13.64
C VAL A 208 -5.58 6.69 12.65
N ARG A 209 -6.53 5.86 13.10
CA ARG A 209 -7.28 4.94 12.23
C ARG A 209 -8.11 5.72 11.21
N ALA A 210 -8.84 6.75 11.63
CA ALA A 210 -9.64 7.58 10.74
C ALA A 210 -8.79 8.30 9.68
N ILE A 211 -7.60 8.80 10.05
CA ILE A 211 -6.64 9.37 9.09
C ILE A 211 -6.18 8.30 8.09
N GLY A 212 -5.81 7.11 8.58
CA GLY A 212 -5.39 6.01 7.72
C GLY A 212 -6.48 5.57 6.73
N GLU A 213 -7.73 5.50 7.18
CA GLU A 213 -8.88 5.19 6.33
C GLU A 213 -9.11 6.28 5.26
N ALA A 214 -9.06 7.56 5.67
CA ALA A 214 -9.18 8.68 4.74
C ALA A 214 -8.10 8.65 3.66
N LEU A 215 -6.84 8.39 4.05
CA LEU A 215 -5.71 8.31 3.11
C LEU A 215 -5.86 7.17 2.12
N CYS A 216 -6.37 6.02 2.56
CA CYS A 216 -6.59 4.87 1.68
C CYS A 216 -7.72 5.10 0.67
N ARG A 217 -8.67 5.99 0.96
CA ARG A 217 -9.79 6.32 0.06
C ARG A 217 -9.49 7.50 -0.86
N LEU A 218 -8.65 8.44 -0.44
CA LEU A 218 -8.36 9.61 -1.26
C LEU A 218 -7.55 9.21 -2.50
N PRO A 219 -8.04 9.56 -3.71
CA PRO A 219 -7.29 9.27 -4.92
C PRO A 219 -5.92 9.97 -4.92
N PRO A 220 -4.89 9.34 -5.50
CA PRO A 220 -3.56 9.94 -5.59
C PRO A 220 -3.59 11.15 -6.52
N ILE A 221 -2.96 12.26 -6.11
CA ILE A 221 -3.03 13.54 -6.83
C ILE A 221 -2.57 13.39 -8.29
N GLY A 222 -1.51 12.60 -8.53
CA GLY A 222 -0.95 12.40 -9.85
C GLY A 222 -1.94 11.82 -10.88
N GLN A 223 -2.91 11.00 -10.46
CA GLN A 223 -3.92 10.46 -11.37
C GLN A 223 -4.95 11.53 -11.75
N ILE A 224 -5.37 12.35 -10.78
CA ILE A 224 -6.42 13.35 -10.99
C ILE A 224 -5.91 14.54 -11.81
N GLU A 225 -4.64 14.94 -11.61
CA GLU A 225 -4.04 16.04 -12.34
C GLU A 225 -3.88 15.75 -13.83
N ASN A 226 -3.63 14.49 -14.18
CA ASN A 226 -3.56 14.06 -15.56
C ASN A 226 -4.94 14.00 -16.23
N ALA A 227 -6.00 13.69 -15.47
CA ALA A 227 -7.37 13.61 -15.98
C ALA A 227 -8.03 14.99 -16.18
N GLY A 228 -7.69 15.98 -15.35
CA GLY A 228 -8.38 17.26 -15.27
C GLY A 228 -7.76 18.41 -16.03
N SER A 229 -7.10 18.21 -17.17
CA SER A 229 -6.50 19.34 -17.89
C SER A 229 -7.60 20.25 -18.45
N SER A 230 -7.87 21.37 -17.76
CA SER A 230 -8.93 22.34 -18.09
C SER A 230 -8.87 22.89 -19.52
N LEU A 231 -7.70 22.82 -20.17
CA LEU A 231 -7.53 23.16 -21.59
C LEU A 231 -8.37 22.24 -22.49
N LEU A 232 -8.45 20.95 -22.14
CA LEU A 232 -9.23 19.96 -22.91
C LEU A 232 -10.73 20.29 -22.92
N ALA A 233 -11.28 20.75 -21.80
CA ALA A 233 -12.71 21.07 -21.70
C ALA A 233 -13.11 22.27 -22.59
N ALA A 234 -12.24 23.28 -22.69
CA ALA A 234 -12.48 24.44 -23.55
C ALA A 234 -12.43 24.04 -25.04
N ASP A 235 -11.45 23.23 -25.42
CA ASP A 235 -11.28 22.71 -26.79
C ASP A 235 -12.47 21.83 -27.20
N GLN A 236 -12.91 20.92 -26.31
CA GLN A 236 -14.09 20.08 -26.54
C GLN A 236 -15.37 20.89 -26.78
N ARG A 237 -15.56 22.01 -26.06
CA ARG A 237 -16.71 22.90 -26.31
C ARG A 237 -16.61 23.63 -27.64
N ALA A 238 -15.43 24.11 -27.99
CA ALA A 238 -15.22 24.78 -29.26
C ALA A 238 -15.50 23.82 -30.44
N GLU A 239 -15.06 22.56 -30.32
CA GLU A 239 -15.36 21.51 -31.29
C GLU A 239 -16.85 21.18 -31.33
N ALA A 240 -17.52 21.02 -30.18
CA ALA A 240 -18.96 20.80 -30.10
C ALA A 240 -19.76 21.93 -30.79
N GLN A 241 -19.38 23.19 -30.57
CA GLN A 241 -20.00 24.34 -31.24
C GLN A 241 -19.80 24.30 -32.76
N THR A 242 -18.61 23.89 -33.20
CA THR A 242 -18.31 23.72 -34.63
C THR A 242 -19.18 22.62 -35.25
N LEU A 243 -19.36 21.49 -34.57
CA LEU A 243 -20.23 20.39 -35.01
C LEU A 243 -21.69 20.82 -35.08
N ARG A 244 -22.20 21.58 -34.09
CA ARG A 244 -23.56 22.15 -34.16
C ARG A 244 -23.73 23.13 -35.32
N ALA A 245 -22.76 24.02 -35.52
CA ALA A 245 -22.79 24.95 -36.64
C ALA A 245 -22.79 24.22 -38.00
N ARG A 246 -22.12 23.06 -38.09
CA ARG A 246 -22.15 22.19 -39.26
C ARG A 246 -23.48 21.47 -39.41
N SER A 247 -24.01 20.91 -38.32
CA SER A 247 -25.34 20.27 -38.26
C SER A 247 -26.42 21.19 -38.82
N ASN A 248 -26.42 22.46 -38.41
CA ASN A 248 -27.40 23.46 -38.87
C ASN A 248 -27.32 23.82 -40.36
N ARG A 249 -26.20 23.51 -41.04
CA ARG A 249 -26.03 23.74 -42.48
C ARG A 249 -26.25 22.48 -43.31
N GLU A 250 -26.30 21.32 -42.66
CA GLU A 250 -26.44 20.04 -43.33
C GLU A 250 -27.89 19.84 -43.77
N SER A 251 -28.08 19.42 -45.02
CA SER A 251 -29.42 19.21 -45.59
C SER A 251 -29.93 17.80 -45.37
N ASP A 252 -29.02 16.82 -45.24
CA ASP A 252 -29.38 15.45 -44.91
C ASP A 252 -29.75 15.35 -43.41
N PRO A 253 -31.01 15.00 -43.06
CA PRO A 253 -31.43 14.93 -41.68
C PRO A 253 -30.71 13.86 -40.86
N VAL A 254 -30.21 12.79 -41.50
CA VAL A 254 -29.47 11.71 -40.81
C VAL A 254 -28.08 12.20 -40.41
N ILE A 255 -27.39 12.89 -41.32
CA ILE A 255 -26.05 13.44 -41.06
C ILE A 255 -26.16 14.56 -40.02
N ALA A 256 -27.12 15.47 -40.16
CA ALA A 256 -27.39 16.51 -39.16
C ALA A 256 -27.64 15.91 -37.77
N GLY A 257 -28.52 14.90 -37.68
CA GLY A 257 -28.79 14.21 -36.41
C GLY A 257 -27.57 13.49 -35.83
N SER A 258 -26.67 12.97 -36.66
CA SER A 258 -25.41 12.37 -36.20
C SER A 258 -24.43 13.42 -35.66
N LEU A 259 -24.29 14.56 -36.34
CA LEU A 259 -23.45 15.67 -35.89
C LEU A 259 -23.94 16.25 -34.57
N GLU A 260 -25.26 16.37 -34.39
CA GLU A 260 -25.84 16.86 -33.13
C GLU A 260 -25.57 15.91 -31.96
N ARG A 261 -25.67 14.59 -32.18
CA ARG A 261 -25.31 13.59 -31.15
C ARG A 261 -23.82 13.66 -30.78
N GLN A 262 -22.94 13.85 -31.77
CA GLN A 262 -21.51 14.03 -31.52
C GLN A 262 -21.22 15.31 -30.74
N ALA A 263 -21.86 16.42 -31.11
CA ALA A 263 -21.73 17.68 -30.38
C ALA A 263 -22.19 17.54 -28.93
N ALA A 264 -23.35 16.89 -28.68
CA ALA A 264 -23.84 16.63 -27.33
C ALA A 264 -22.88 15.74 -26.52
N ALA A 265 -22.28 14.72 -27.13
CA ALA A 265 -21.28 13.88 -26.49
C ALA A 265 -20.04 14.69 -26.05
N LEU A 266 -19.53 15.57 -26.93
CA LEU A 266 -18.40 16.45 -26.60
C LEU A 266 -18.73 17.45 -25.48
N GLU A 267 -19.95 17.99 -25.45
CA GLU A 267 -20.36 18.87 -24.35
C GLU A 267 -20.46 18.14 -23.00
N ASN A 268 -20.95 16.90 -23.02
CA ASN A 268 -21.00 16.07 -21.83
C ASN A 268 -19.58 15.72 -21.35
N ALA A 269 -18.66 15.40 -22.26
CA ALA A 269 -17.26 15.18 -21.94
C ALA A 269 -16.61 16.44 -21.34
N ALA A 270 -16.89 17.62 -21.89
CA ALA A 270 -16.37 18.88 -21.35
C ALA A 270 -16.89 19.15 -19.93
N ARG A 271 -18.18 18.92 -19.66
CA ARG A 271 -18.76 19.05 -18.31
C ARG A 271 -18.14 18.06 -17.33
N ALA A 272 -17.92 16.81 -17.74
CA ALA A 272 -17.27 15.81 -16.91
C ALA A 272 -15.82 16.21 -16.55
N SER A 273 -15.06 16.73 -17.53
CA SER A 273 -13.71 17.24 -17.30
C SER A 273 -13.68 18.39 -16.28
N GLU A 274 -14.62 19.33 -16.37
CA GLU A 274 -14.74 20.42 -15.39
C GLU A 274 -15.10 19.95 -13.99
N ASN A 275 -16.03 19.00 -13.88
CA ASN A 275 -16.37 18.39 -12.60
C ASN A 275 -15.15 17.68 -12.02
N GLY A 276 -14.36 17.00 -12.85
CA GLY A 276 -13.06 16.43 -12.49
C GLY A 276 -12.10 17.46 -11.89
N VAL A 277 -12.03 18.67 -12.46
CA VAL A 277 -11.20 19.77 -11.90
C VAL A 277 -11.69 20.21 -10.52
N VAL A 278 -13.00 20.31 -10.30
CA VAL A 278 -13.58 20.68 -9.01
C VAL A 278 -13.27 19.61 -7.96
N VAL A 279 -13.46 18.33 -8.30
CA VAL A 279 -13.11 17.19 -7.43
C VAL A 279 -11.62 17.20 -7.12
N ALA A 280 -10.75 17.41 -8.12
CA ALA A 280 -9.31 17.51 -7.92
C ALA A 280 -8.93 18.61 -6.92
N ARG A 281 -9.54 19.79 -7.04
CA ARG A 281 -9.32 20.89 -6.09
C ARG A 281 -9.78 20.52 -4.68
N ARG A 282 -10.93 19.84 -4.56
CA ARG A 282 -11.44 19.40 -3.25
C ARG A 282 -10.55 18.34 -2.62
N VAL A 283 -10.10 17.35 -3.39
CA VAL A 283 -9.15 16.33 -2.93
C VAL A 283 -7.84 16.98 -2.47
N ARG A 284 -7.29 17.94 -3.22
CA ARG A 284 -6.10 18.68 -2.78
C ARG A 284 -6.33 19.41 -1.45
N ALA A 285 -7.48 20.08 -1.30
CA ALA A 285 -7.82 20.77 -0.06
C ALA A 285 -7.93 19.80 1.13
N LEU A 286 -8.58 18.65 0.95
CA LEU A 286 -8.68 17.63 1.99
C LEU A 286 -7.32 17.02 2.34
N ARG A 287 -6.46 16.77 1.35
CA ARG A 287 -5.09 16.30 1.59
C ARG A 287 -4.27 17.33 2.37
N GLN A 288 -4.42 18.61 2.08
CA GLN A 288 -3.78 19.69 2.84
C GLN A 288 -4.31 19.77 4.28
N GLU A 289 -5.62 19.65 4.47
CA GLU A 289 -6.25 19.64 5.79
C GLU A 289 -5.81 18.44 6.63
N LEU A 290 -5.81 17.23 6.07
CA LEU A 290 -5.28 16.03 6.73
C LEU A 290 -3.81 16.22 7.14
N ARG A 291 -3.01 16.86 6.29
CA ARG A 291 -1.61 17.17 6.63
C ARG A 291 -1.52 18.12 7.82
N ALA A 292 -2.32 19.17 7.84
CA ALA A 292 -2.37 20.12 8.94
C ALA A 292 -2.80 19.44 10.25
N GLN A 293 -3.83 18.59 10.20
CA GLN A 293 -4.32 17.84 11.36
C GLN A 293 -3.28 16.83 11.88
N MET A 294 -2.58 16.12 10.99
CA MET A 294 -1.47 15.26 11.37
C MET A 294 -0.35 16.04 12.04
N GLU A 295 -0.02 17.24 11.54
CA GLU A 295 1.03 18.07 12.15
C GLU A 295 0.61 18.59 13.53
N VAL A 296 -0.65 19.02 13.69
CA VAL A 296 -1.20 19.40 15.00
C VAL A 296 -1.10 18.22 15.98
N LEU A 297 -1.54 17.02 15.58
CA LEU A 297 -1.42 15.81 16.42
C LEU A 297 0.03 15.52 16.81
N ARG A 298 0.97 15.65 15.86
CA ARG A 298 2.40 15.46 16.13
C ARG A 298 2.97 16.48 17.10
N LEU A 299 2.55 17.74 17.01
CA LEU A 299 2.97 18.79 17.93
C LEU A 299 2.34 18.66 19.32
N THR A 300 1.13 18.08 19.43
CA THR A 300 0.46 17.84 20.72
C THR A 300 0.98 16.59 21.43
N LEU A 301 1.51 15.59 20.72
CA LEU A 301 1.99 14.34 21.32
C LEU A 301 2.99 14.55 22.48
N PRO A 302 4.06 15.38 22.34
CA PRO A 302 5.03 15.57 23.41
C PRO A 302 4.49 16.29 24.65
N THR A 303 3.41 17.07 24.52
CA THR A 303 2.87 17.86 25.63
C THR A 303 2.06 17.00 26.61
N TRP A 304 1.53 15.85 26.17
CA TRP A 304 0.80 14.92 27.04
C TRP A 304 1.66 14.30 28.13
N GLY A 305 2.93 14.02 27.85
CA GLY A 305 3.85 13.49 28.85
C GLY A 305 4.35 14.50 29.87
N GLN A 306 4.10 15.80 29.66
CA GLN A 306 4.56 16.88 30.52
C GLN A 306 3.53 17.33 31.56
N SER A 307 2.56 16.47 31.89
CA SER A 307 1.47 16.79 32.83
C SER A 307 2.04 17.44 34.12
N PRO A 308 1.81 18.76 34.32
CA PRO A 308 2.44 19.47 35.42
C PRO A 308 1.89 18.93 36.75
N ARG A 309 2.77 18.55 37.68
CA ARG A 309 2.34 18.01 39.00
C ARG A 309 1.70 19.04 39.94
N THR A 310 1.40 20.26 39.47
CA THR A 310 0.92 21.38 40.29
C THR A 310 -0.58 21.62 40.10
N ALA A 311 -1.27 22.17 41.11
CA ALA A 311 -2.73 22.39 41.10
C ALA A 311 -3.24 23.27 39.93
N THR A 312 -2.38 24.08 39.29
CA THR A 312 -2.68 24.77 38.02
C THR A 312 -2.82 23.85 36.80
N ALA A 313 -2.53 22.55 36.94
CA ALA A 313 -2.61 21.55 35.88
C ALA A 313 -4.04 21.03 35.61
N GLN A 314 -4.97 21.19 36.55
CA GLN A 314 -6.37 20.77 36.32
C GLN A 314 -7.05 21.58 35.22
N THR A 315 -6.74 22.88 35.08
CA THR A 315 -7.27 23.70 33.99
C THR A 315 -6.60 23.39 32.64
N HIS A 316 -5.32 23.02 32.64
CA HIS A 316 -4.62 22.64 31.41
C HIS A 316 -5.07 21.28 30.88
N THR A 317 -5.32 20.30 31.76
CA THR A 317 -5.79 18.96 31.38
C THR A 317 -7.17 18.99 30.73
N ALA A 318 -8.12 19.75 31.28
CA ALA A 318 -9.45 19.93 30.67
C ALA A 318 -9.37 20.57 29.27
N HIS A 319 -8.48 21.54 29.07
CA HIS A 319 -8.29 22.16 27.76
C HIS A 319 -7.67 21.19 26.75
N THR A 320 -6.68 20.38 27.16
CA THR A 320 -6.06 19.37 26.29
C THR A 320 -7.03 18.25 25.91
N GLU A 321 -7.89 17.81 26.83
CA GLU A 321 -8.91 16.79 26.55
C GLU A 321 -9.96 17.31 25.56
N ALA A 322 -10.47 18.52 25.77
CA ALA A 322 -11.37 19.17 24.82
C ALA A 322 -10.71 19.35 23.44
N THR A 323 -9.42 19.67 23.41
CA THR A 323 -8.66 19.83 22.15
C THR A 323 -8.52 18.51 21.41
N LEU A 324 -8.25 17.39 22.10
CA LEU A 324 -8.15 16.07 21.48
C LEU A 324 -9.50 15.62 20.91
N GLY A 325 -10.58 15.75 21.68
CA GLY A 325 -11.93 15.42 21.21
C GLY A 325 -12.29 16.20 19.94
N ASN A 326 -12.02 17.51 19.93
CA ASN A 326 -12.25 18.37 18.77
C ASN A 326 -11.39 17.96 17.55
N ILE A 327 -10.12 17.60 17.77
CA ILE A 327 -9.25 17.13 16.68
C ILE A 327 -9.73 15.78 16.14
N ALA A 328 -10.09 14.84 17.01
CA ALA A 328 -10.60 13.53 16.61
C ALA A 328 -11.92 13.67 15.81
N GLU A 329 -12.82 14.54 16.25
CA GLU A 329 -14.06 14.84 15.53
C GLU A 329 -13.79 15.52 14.18
N ALA A 330 -12.87 16.48 14.13
CA ALA A 330 -12.47 17.14 12.88
C ALA A 330 -11.86 16.15 11.88
N VAL A 331 -10.97 15.27 12.35
CA VAL A 331 -10.38 14.18 11.55
C VAL A 331 -11.46 13.24 11.04
N GLN A 332 -12.40 12.82 11.89
CA GLN A 332 -13.51 11.95 11.47
C GLN A 332 -14.45 12.64 10.48
N SER A 333 -14.65 13.96 10.61
CA SER A 333 -15.40 14.75 9.63
C SER A 333 -14.70 14.77 8.27
N VAL A 334 -13.39 15.03 8.24
CA VAL A 334 -12.59 15.01 7.01
C VAL A 334 -12.56 13.61 6.40
N ALA A 335 -12.46 12.57 7.22
CA ALA A 335 -12.50 11.19 6.77
C ALA A 335 -13.84 10.87 6.10
N ARG A 336 -14.98 11.21 6.73
CA ARG A 336 -16.32 11.05 6.14
C ARG A 336 -16.47 11.78 4.82
N GLU A 337 -15.93 12.98 4.73
CA GLU A 337 -15.98 13.75 3.50
C GLU A 337 -15.13 13.14 2.38
N ALA A 338 -13.94 12.62 2.72
CA ALA A 338 -13.12 11.88 1.78
C ALA A 338 -13.86 10.66 1.21
N VAL A 339 -14.60 9.92 2.05
CA VAL A 339 -15.46 8.81 1.58
C VAL A 339 -16.49 9.30 0.57
N ALA A 340 -17.23 10.36 0.93
CA ALA A 340 -18.29 10.89 0.07
C ALA A 340 -17.78 11.37 -1.29
N ILE A 341 -16.56 11.91 -1.35
CA ILE A 341 -15.94 12.33 -2.61
C ILE A 341 -15.49 11.12 -3.43
N THR A 342 -14.93 10.09 -2.80
CA THR A 342 -14.55 8.86 -3.49
C THR A 342 -15.79 8.18 -4.07
N ASP A 343 -16.87 8.05 -3.29
CA ASP A 343 -18.13 7.47 -3.78
C ASP A 343 -18.71 8.27 -4.96
N ALA A 344 -18.68 9.60 -4.88
CA ALA A 344 -19.10 10.46 -5.99
C ALA A 344 -18.18 10.38 -7.22
N HIS A 345 -16.89 10.09 -7.02
CA HIS A 345 -15.95 9.88 -8.11
C HIS A 345 -16.17 8.54 -8.80
N ASP A 346 -16.39 7.47 -8.03
CA ASP A 346 -16.70 6.14 -8.54
C ASP A 346 -18.03 6.16 -9.32
N GLU A 347 -19.05 6.86 -8.82
CA GLU A 347 -20.31 7.07 -9.55
C GLU A 347 -20.08 7.82 -10.88
N LEU A 348 -19.20 8.82 -10.90
CA LEU A 348 -18.86 9.56 -12.12
C LEU A 348 -18.11 8.68 -13.14
N GLU A 349 -17.15 7.87 -12.70
CA GLU A 349 -16.44 6.89 -13.54
C GLU A 349 -17.40 5.84 -14.13
N ASP A 350 -18.35 5.34 -13.33
CA ASP A 350 -19.41 4.44 -13.79
C ASP A 350 -20.29 5.12 -14.86
N PHE A 351 -20.65 6.39 -14.67
CA PHE A 351 -21.36 7.16 -15.69
C PHE A 351 -20.54 7.34 -16.97
N LEU A 352 -19.24 7.65 -16.85
CA LEU A 352 -18.36 7.85 -18.01
C LEU A 352 -18.18 6.56 -18.81
N SER A 353 -17.94 5.44 -18.13
CA SER A 353 -17.80 4.12 -18.76
C SER A 353 -19.09 3.64 -19.41
N ALA A 354 -20.25 3.98 -18.86
CA ALA A 354 -21.54 3.69 -19.49
C ALA A 354 -21.82 4.55 -20.74
N THR A 355 -21.21 5.75 -20.80
CA THR A 355 -21.43 6.70 -21.90
C THR A 355 -20.41 6.53 -23.03
N GLU A 356 -19.30 5.83 -22.82
CA GLU A 356 -18.39 5.48 -23.91
C GLU A 356 -19.20 4.75 -24.98
N PRO A 357 -19.37 5.35 -26.18
CA PRO A 357 -20.17 4.77 -27.22
C PRO A 357 -19.50 3.46 -27.56
N ARG A 358 -20.15 2.35 -27.18
CA ARG A 358 -19.73 0.99 -27.46
C ARG A 358 -19.36 0.99 -28.93
N SER A 359 -18.05 1.03 -29.18
CA SER A 359 -17.53 1.22 -30.52
C SER A 359 -18.13 0.09 -31.33
N TYR A 360 -19.12 0.40 -32.16
CA TYR A 360 -19.65 -0.51 -33.15
C TYR A 360 -18.56 -0.60 -34.23
N ASN A 361 -17.40 -1.13 -33.85
CA ASN A 361 -16.43 -1.78 -34.69
C ASN A 361 -17.05 -3.11 -35.18
N THR A 362 -18.31 -3.10 -35.59
CA THR A 362 -18.76 -4.03 -36.62
C THR A 362 -18.04 -3.58 -37.88
N SER A 363 -16.89 -4.20 -38.15
CA SER A 363 -16.15 -3.90 -39.36
C SER A 363 -17.11 -4.04 -40.56
N PRO A 364 -17.17 -3.09 -41.50
CA PRO A 364 -18.05 -3.17 -42.68
C PRO A 364 -17.81 -4.42 -43.55
N THR A 365 -16.76 -5.17 -43.25
CA THR A 365 -16.37 -6.40 -43.92
C THR A 365 -17.27 -7.60 -43.61
N GLU A 366 -17.90 -7.70 -42.43
CA GLU A 366 -18.78 -8.84 -42.10
C GLU A 366 -20.19 -8.69 -42.69
N GLU A 367 -20.70 -7.46 -42.82
CA GLU A 367 -22.01 -7.21 -43.43
C GLU A 367 -22.01 -7.47 -44.94
N LYS A 368 -20.85 -7.29 -45.62
CA LYS A 368 -20.69 -7.66 -47.03
C LYS A 368 -20.62 -9.17 -47.27
N GLN A 369 -20.22 -9.97 -46.29
CA GLN A 369 -20.18 -11.42 -46.43
C GLN A 369 -21.55 -12.06 -46.23
N THR A 370 -22.39 -11.49 -45.36
CA THR A 370 -23.76 -11.97 -45.15
C THR A 370 -24.72 -11.56 -46.27
N LEU A 371 -24.51 -10.38 -46.89
CA LEU A 371 -25.28 -9.95 -48.06
C LEU A 371 -24.91 -10.64 -49.39
N ARG A 372 -23.75 -11.30 -49.48
CA ARG A 372 -23.37 -12.13 -50.65
C ARG A 372 -23.81 -13.58 -50.56
N ALA A 373 -24.29 -14.02 -49.39
CA ALA A 373 -24.77 -15.38 -49.14
C ALA A 373 -26.30 -15.52 -49.24
N ARG A 374 -27.01 -14.44 -49.54
CA ARG A 374 -28.42 -14.40 -49.95
C ARG A 374 -28.50 -13.93 -51.40
#